data_AF-A0A9E3TL96-F1
#
_entry.id   AF-A0A9E3TL96-F1
#
_cell.length_a   1.000
_cell.length_b   1.000
_cell.length_c   1.000
_cell.angle_alpha   90.00
_cell.angle_beta   90.00
_cell.angle_gamma   90.00
#
_symmetry.space_group_name_H-M   'P 1'
#
loop_
_entity.id
_entity.type
_entity.pdbx_description
1 polymer ?
#
loop_
_entity_poly.entity_id
_entity_poly.type
_entity_poly.pdbx_seq_one_letter_code
_entity_poly.pdbx_strand_id
1 'polypeptide(L)'
;MQAVSLLQALGNLEDPRAARGVRHSYSAIVALALLGMLARIREMEVLVHSARTHWDELREPLGFTREEPPVATTISRTLALCSVADVQAVFLTWLQTCREEFSAEGVVAVDGKTAKQVIDSNGRPLHMLLRRPDVGVVSHDVHYYVTSLDPDAVTAADLLRWVRGHWQIENSLHFLKDRWWDEDRHHTRRPGISAVMAGLNSIALSIHRLSSDSEQPVRASADQIAWQPSKGLQIMLA
;
A
#
# COMPACT_ATOMS: atom_id res chain seq x y z
N MET A 1 -10.21 -19.97 -11.30
CA MET A 1 -10.96 -19.66 -10.04
C MET A 1 -11.86 -18.46 -10.37
N GLN A 2 -13.07 -18.28 -9.81
CA GLN A 2 -13.83 -17.05 -10.13
C GLN A 2 -13.03 -15.82 -9.68
N ALA A 3 -12.99 -14.77 -10.51
CA ALA A 3 -12.35 -13.52 -10.15
C ALA A 3 -13.06 -12.93 -8.93
N VAL A 4 -12.29 -12.62 -7.88
CA VAL A 4 -12.78 -12.03 -6.63
C VAL A 4 -12.27 -10.59 -6.59
N SER A 5 -13.15 -9.62 -6.32
CA SER A 5 -12.73 -8.23 -6.19
C SER A 5 -12.03 -7.97 -4.86
N LEU A 6 -11.27 -6.88 -4.76
CA LEU A 6 -10.55 -6.56 -3.53
C LEU A 6 -11.49 -6.32 -2.35
N LEU A 7 -12.65 -5.69 -2.58
CA LEU A 7 -13.67 -5.52 -1.54
C LEU A 7 -14.26 -6.84 -1.07
N GLN A 8 -14.51 -7.79 -1.98
CA GLN A 8 -14.96 -9.12 -1.60
C GLN A 8 -13.90 -9.86 -0.78
N ALA A 9 -12.62 -9.76 -1.17
CA ALA A 9 -11.53 -10.33 -0.42
C ALA A 9 -11.42 -9.74 1.00
N LEU A 10 -11.52 -8.41 1.15
CA LEU A 10 -11.57 -7.71 2.45
C LEU A 10 -12.77 -8.12 3.29
N GLY A 11 -13.87 -8.55 2.67
CA GLY A 11 -15.04 -9.11 3.35
C GLY A 11 -14.74 -10.36 4.19
N ASN A 12 -13.66 -11.08 3.90
CA ASN A 12 -13.24 -12.28 4.64
C ASN A 12 -12.43 -11.99 5.91
N LEU A 13 -12.16 -10.72 6.22
CA LEU A 13 -11.46 -10.35 7.44
C LEU A 13 -12.33 -10.63 8.68
N GLU A 14 -11.81 -11.41 9.62
CA GLU A 14 -12.44 -11.64 10.91
C GLU A 14 -12.44 -10.33 11.73
N ASP A 15 -13.58 -9.97 12.32
CA ASP A 15 -13.71 -8.76 13.13
C ASP A 15 -13.18 -9.02 14.56
N PRO A 16 -12.04 -8.45 14.97
CA PRO A 16 -11.46 -8.68 16.29
C PRO A 16 -12.18 -7.90 17.41
N ARG A 17 -13.19 -7.08 17.07
CA ARG A 17 -13.89 -6.23 18.04
C ARG A 17 -14.95 -7.04 18.78
N ALA A 18 -15.15 -6.72 20.06
CA ALA A 18 -16.29 -7.23 20.80
C ALA A 18 -17.62 -6.77 20.15
N ALA A 19 -18.57 -7.67 19.96
CA ALA A 19 -19.83 -7.40 19.25
C ALA A 19 -20.63 -6.23 19.83
N ARG A 20 -20.53 -5.98 21.14
CA ARG A 20 -21.24 -4.89 21.80
C ARG A 20 -20.72 -3.53 21.32
N GLY A 21 -21.59 -2.77 20.67
CA GLY A 21 -21.31 -1.39 20.26
C GLY A 21 -20.65 -1.26 18.88
N VAL A 22 -20.53 -2.34 18.12
CA VAL A 22 -20.14 -2.30 16.70
C VAL A 22 -21.25 -1.59 15.91
N ARG A 23 -20.89 -0.47 15.26
CA ARG A 23 -21.82 0.38 14.48
C ARG A 23 -21.57 0.37 12.98
N HIS A 24 -20.36 -0.03 12.57
CA HIS A 24 -19.92 -0.08 11.19
C HIS A 24 -19.19 -1.41 10.98
N SER A 25 -19.35 -2.00 9.80
CA SER A 25 -18.62 -3.22 9.42
C SER A 25 -17.11 -3.01 9.55
N TYR A 26 -16.41 -4.06 9.99
CA TYR A 26 -14.96 -4.06 10.13
C TYR A 26 -14.27 -3.94 8.79
N SER A 27 -14.64 -4.80 7.83
CA SER A 27 -14.13 -4.79 6.47
C SER A 27 -14.38 -3.45 5.77
N ALA A 28 -15.53 -2.82 6.00
CA ALA A 28 -15.84 -1.49 5.45
C ALA A 28 -14.91 -0.40 5.98
N ILE A 29 -14.57 -0.42 7.27
CA ILE A 29 -13.60 0.54 7.84
C ILE A 29 -12.20 0.31 7.27
N VAL A 30 -11.77 -0.96 7.15
CA VAL A 30 -10.46 -1.30 6.55
C VAL A 30 -10.42 -0.88 5.07
N ALA A 31 -11.50 -1.12 4.33
CA ALA A 31 -11.64 -0.70 2.94
C ALA A 31 -11.59 0.83 2.78
N LEU A 32 -12.29 1.57 3.63
CA LEU A 32 -12.23 3.04 3.64
C LEU A 32 -10.82 3.55 3.94
N ALA A 33 -10.11 2.92 4.89
CA ALA A 33 -8.73 3.26 5.19
C ALA A 33 -7.79 2.96 4.01
N LEU A 34 -8.00 1.84 3.30
CA LEU A 34 -7.23 1.51 2.10
C LEU A 34 -7.52 2.49 0.96
N LEU A 35 -8.77 2.89 0.76
CA LEU A 35 -9.14 3.94 -0.20
C LEU A 35 -8.45 5.26 0.14
N GLY A 36 -8.37 5.60 1.42
CA GLY A 36 -7.56 6.71 1.92
C GLY A 36 -6.09 6.59 1.51
N MET A 37 -5.49 5.41 1.69
CA MET A 37 -4.08 5.19 1.30
C MET A 37 -3.89 5.30 -0.22
N LEU A 38 -4.85 4.81 -1.03
CA LEU A 38 -4.85 4.98 -2.49
C LEU A 38 -4.85 6.47 -2.89
N ALA A 39 -5.55 7.30 -2.11
CA ALA A 39 -5.63 8.75 -2.24
C ALA A 39 -4.50 9.52 -1.53
N ARG A 40 -3.48 8.85 -0.97
CA ARG A 40 -2.41 9.45 -0.12
C ARG A 40 -2.93 10.16 1.15
N ILE A 41 -4.14 9.87 1.59
CA ILE A 41 -4.73 10.42 2.82
C ILE A 41 -4.35 9.52 3.98
N ARG A 42 -3.60 10.05 4.96
CA ARG A 42 -3.07 9.27 6.09
C ARG A 42 -3.70 9.65 7.41
N GLU A 43 -4.11 10.90 7.51
CA GLU A 43 -4.70 11.50 8.68
C GLU A 43 -6.18 11.13 8.72
N MET A 44 -6.60 10.47 9.80
CA MET A 44 -7.98 9.98 9.93
C MET A 44 -9.01 11.10 9.83
N GLU A 45 -8.71 12.29 10.33
CA GLU A 45 -9.60 13.46 10.21
C GLU A 45 -9.76 13.92 8.75
N VAL A 46 -8.67 13.89 7.97
CA VAL A 46 -8.70 14.24 6.54
C VAL A 46 -9.46 13.16 5.76
N LEU A 47 -9.28 11.88 6.12
CA LEU A 47 -10.03 10.77 5.53
C LEU A 47 -11.54 10.94 5.78
N VAL A 48 -11.94 11.25 7.01
CA VAL A 48 -13.35 11.49 7.34
C VAL A 48 -13.89 12.71 6.59
N HIS A 49 -13.11 13.79 6.50
CA HIS A 49 -13.52 14.97 5.74
C HIS A 49 -13.74 14.65 4.25
N SER A 50 -12.78 13.96 3.62
CA SER A 50 -12.90 13.53 2.22
C SER A 50 -14.08 12.58 2.01
N ALA A 51 -14.28 11.62 2.92
CA ALA A 51 -15.38 10.67 2.87
C ALA A 51 -16.74 11.37 3.00
N ARG A 52 -16.87 12.37 3.88
CA ARG A 52 -18.11 13.17 4.01
C ARG A 52 -18.51 13.85 2.71
N THR A 53 -17.55 14.44 2.01
CA THR A 53 -17.80 15.15 0.75
C THR A 53 -18.29 14.22 -0.36
N HIS A 54 -17.93 12.94 -0.31
CA HIS A 54 -18.27 11.94 -1.34
C HIS A 54 -19.12 10.80 -0.79
N TRP A 55 -19.81 11.01 0.34
CA TRP A 55 -20.35 9.90 1.11
C TRP A 55 -21.49 9.17 0.39
N ASP A 56 -22.31 9.92 -0.36
CA ASP A 56 -23.40 9.34 -1.15
C ASP A 56 -22.91 8.32 -2.17
N GLU A 57 -21.72 8.54 -2.75
CA GLU A 57 -21.09 7.60 -3.70
C GLU A 57 -20.37 6.46 -3.00
N LEU A 58 -19.75 6.71 -1.85
CA LEU A 58 -18.86 5.75 -1.18
C LEU A 58 -19.59 4.80 -0.23
N ARG A 59 -20.69 5.25 0.38
CA ARG A 59 -21.34 4.59 1.52
C ARG A 59 -21.73 3.13 1.22
N GLU A 60 -22.64 2.93 0.27
CA GLU A 60 -23.19 1.61 -0.02
C GLU A 60 -22.12 0.68 -0.64
N PRO A 61 -21.33 1.11 -1.64
CA PRO A 61 -20.32 0.23 -2.26
C PRO A 61 -19.24 -0.25 -1.29
N LEU A 62 -18.83 0.57 -0.31
CA LEU A 62 -17.88 0.15 0.72
C LEU A 62 -18.51 -0.72 1.82
N GLY A 63 -19.84 -0.89 1.82
CA GLY A 63 -20.57 -1.71 2.80
C GLY A 63 -20.98 -0.96 4.07
N PHE A 64 -21.11 0.36 4.02
CA PHE A 64 -21.66 1.15 5.13
C PHE A 64 -23.18 1.31 5.01
N THR A 65 -23.87 1.29 6.15
CA THR A 65 -25.33 1.41 6.23
C THR A 65 -25.80 2.71 6.88
N ARG A 66 -24.89 3.50 7.45
CA ARG A 66 -25.23 4.74 8.16
C ARG A 66 -25.08 5.96 7.26
N GLU A 67 -25.91 6.96 7.52
CA GLU A 67 -25.91 8.24 6.80
C GLU A 67 -24.62 9.03 6.92
N GLU A 68 -23.81 8.79 7.96
CA GLU A 68 -22.55 9.50 8.19
C GLU A 68 -21.36 8.52 8.23
N PRO A 69 -20.18 8.92 7.76
CA PRO A 69 -18.97 8.10 7.85
C PRO A 69 -18.53 7.91 9.31
N PRO A 70 -17.78 6.83 9.61
CA PRO A 70 -17.20 6.62 10.94
C PRO A 70 -16.26 7.78 11.29
N VAL A 71 -16.36 8.29 12.52
CA VAL A 71 -15.43 9.34 13.00
C VAL A 71 -13.99 8.83 13.10
N ALA A 72 -13.02 9.75 13.06
CA ALA A 72 -11.58 9.45 13.02
C ALA A 72 -11.11 8.55 14.18
N THR A 73 -11.70 8.71 15.38
CA THR A 73 -11.42 7.86 16.54
C THR A 73 -11.94 6.44 16.37
N THR A 74 -13.07 6.23 15.70
CA THR A 74 -13.61 4.90 15.37
C THR A 74 -12.72 4.19 14.37
N ILE A 75 -12.27 4.89 13.32
CA ILE A 75 -11.35 4.33 12.32
C ILE A 75 -10.05 3.93 12.99
N SER A 76 -9.40 4.86 13.71
CA SER A 76 -8.10 4.58 14.36
C SER A 76 -8.16 3.46 15.41
N ARG A 77 -9.25 3.36 16.20
CA ARG A 77 -9.44 2.27 17.16
C ARG A 77 -9.61 0.92 16.48
N THR A 78 -10.34 0.90 15.37
CA THR A 78 -10.57 -0.32 14.59
C THR A 78 -9.27 -0.78 13.92
N LEU A 79 -8.56 0.14 13.27
CA LEU A 79 -7.27 -0.17 12.62
C LEU A 79 -6.20 -0.62 13.61
N ALA A 80 -6.19 -0.10 14.84
CA ALA A 80 -5.24 -0.53 15.87
C ALA A 80 -5.44 -1.99 16.32
N LEU A 81 -6.60 -2.58 16.05
CA LEU A 81 -6.89 -3.99 16.32
C LEU A 81 -6.63 -4.89 15.11
N CYS A 82 -6.34 -4.32 13.93
CA CYS A 82 -6.12 -5.09 12.73
C CYS A 82 -4.83 -5.89 12.81
N SER A 83 -4.90 -7.16 12.44
CA SER A 83 -3.72 -7.99 12.18
C SER A 83 -3.14 -7.62 10.81
N VAL A 84 -1.86 -7.23 10.80
CA VAL A 84 -1.13 -6.98 9.55
C VAL A 84 -1.08 -8.26 8.70
N ALA A 85 -0.92 -9.42 9.35
CA ALA A 85 -0.85 -10.71 8.67
C ALA A 85 -2.15 -11.05 7.95
N ASP A 86 -3.30 -10.76 8.56
CA ASP A 86 -4.61 -11.09 7.98
C ASP A 86 -4.90 -10.19 6.78
N VAL A 87 -4.60 -8.89 6.90
CA VAL A 87 -4.73 -7.94 5.79
C VAL A 87 -3.81 -8.32 4.63
N GLN A 88 -2.58 -8.74 4.92
CA GLN A 88 -1.65 -9.25 3.90
C GLN A 88 -2.14 -10.53 3.26
N ALA A 89 -2.66 -11.48 4.04
CA ALA A 89 -3.17 -12.75 3.52
C ALA A 89 -4.35 -12.53 2.56
N VAL A 90 -5.30 -11.69 2.95
CA VAL A 90 -6.44 -11.31 2.11
C VAL A 90 -5.97 -10.63 0.81
N PHE A 91 -5.01 -9.71 0.91
CA PHE A 91 -4.46 -9.06 -0.27
C PHE A 91 -3.75 -10.05 -1.20
N LEU A 92 -3.00 -11.01 -0.66
CA LEU A 92 -2.34 -12.06 -1.47
C LEU A 92 -3.36 -12.96 -2.17
N THR A 93 -4.49 -13.28 -1.52
CA THR A 93 -5.58 -14.04 -2.15
C THR A 93 -6.17 -13.27 -3.33
N TRP A 94 -6.46 -11.97 -3.17
CA TRP A 94 -6.91 -11.11 -4.27
C TRP A 94 -5.86 -10.99 -5.37
N LEU A 95 -4.59 -10.78 -5.02
CA LEU A 95 -3.51 -10.64 -6.00
C LEU A 95 -3.37 -11.91 -6.86
N GLN A 96 -3.60 -13.09 -6.28
CA GLN A 96 -3.58 -14.37 -7.02
C GLN A 96 -4.68 -14.45 -8.08
N THR A 97 -5.84 -13.80 -7.90
CA THR A 97 -6.88 -13.77 -8.95
C THR A 97 -6.50 -12.85 -10.10
N CYS A 98 -5.74 -11.78 -9.84
CA CYS A 98 -5.18 -10.92 -10.88
C CYS A 98 -4.04 -11.59 -11.68
N ARG A 99 -3.44 -12.69 -11.18
CA ARG A 99 -2.27 -13.34 -11.80
C ARG A 99 -2.55 -14.06 -13.11
N GLU A 100 -3.80 -14.42 -13.43
CA GLU A 100 -4.12 -15.05 -14.71
C GLU A 100 -3.79 -14.12 -15.91
N GLU A 101 -3.71 -12.80 -15.69
CA GLU A 101 -3.33 -11.80 -16.71
C GLU A 101 -1.81 -11.55 -16.84
N PHE A 102 -0.98 -12.08 -15.93
CA PHE A 102 0.48 -11.85 -15.96
C PHE A 102 1.21 -13.09 -16.47
N SER A 103 1.82 -12.99 -17.65
CA SER A 103 2.71 -14.02 -18.19
C SER A 103 3.83 -14.37 -17.21
N ALA A 104 4.11 -15.67 -17.05
CA ALA A 104 5.09 -16.19 -16.09
C ALA A 104 6.56 -15.88 -16.47
N GLU A 105 6.80 -15.28 -17.63
CA GLU A 105 8.13 -14.94 -18.13
C GLU A 105 8.43 -13.45 -17.89
N GLY A 106 9.39 -13.19 -17.00
CA GLY A 106 9.90 -11.85 -16.73
C GLY A 106 10.92 -11.85 -15.60
N VAL A 107 11.85 -10.89 -15.62
CA VAL A 107 12.77 -10.65 -14.51
C VAL A 107 12.02 -9.79 -13.48
N VAL A 108 11.98 -10.25 -12.23
CA VAL A 108 11.37 -9.51 -11.13
C VAL A 108 12.46 -9.04 -10.17
N ALA A 109 12.63 -7.73 -10.05
CA ALA A 109 13.34 -7.15 -8.92
C ALA A 109 12.43 -7.23 -7.69
N VAL A 110 12.79 -8.12 -6.75
CA VAL A 110 12.16 -8.22 -5.43
C VAL A 110 13.08 -7.50 -4.45
N ASP A 111 12.57 -6.44 -3.84
CA ASP A 111 13.35 -5.62 -2.92
C ASP A 111 12.59 -5.30 -1.62
N GLY A 112 13.32 -5.25 -0.50
CA GLY A 112 12.80 -5.18 0.86
C GLY A 112 13.07 -3.85 1.55
N LYS A 113 12.03 -3.08 1.89
CA LYS A 113 12.13 -1.96 2.85
C LYS A 113 11.71 -2.41 4.24
N THR A 114 12.53 -2.10 5.24
CA THR A 114 12.09 -2.16 6.64
C THR A 114 11.43 -0.84 7.01
N ALA A 115 10.17 -0.87 7.44
CA ALA A 115 9.48 0.34 7.87
C ALA A 115 10.08 0.86 9.20
N LYS A 116 10.49 2.12 9.22
CA LYS A 116 11.16 2.73 10.36
C LYS A 116 10.22 2.75 11.57
N GLN A 117 10.70 2.25 12.72
CA GLN A 117 9.96 2.19 13.99
C GLN A 117 8.64 1.39 13.95
N VAL A 118 8.44 0.56 12.92
CA VAL A 118 7.30 -0.35 12.84
C VAL A 118 7.75 -1.73 13.27
N ILE A 119 7.28 -2.13 14.45
CA ILE A 119 7.48 -3.46 15.03
C ILE A 119 6.12 -4.15 15.20
N ASP A 120 6.07 -5.45 14.91
CA ASP A 120 4.90 -6.28 15.17
C ASP A 120 4.69 -6.50 16.68
N SER A 121 3.62 -7.21 17.04
CA SER A 121 3.31 -7.57 18.43
C SER A 121 4.39 -8.43 19.12
N ASN A 122 5.32 -9.02 18.36
CA ASN A 122 6.43 -9.83 18.84
C ASN A 122 7.78 -9.07 18.79
N GLY A 123 7.76 -7.77 18.51
CA GLY A 123 8.96 -6.94 18.39
C GLY A 123 9.74 -7.12 17.09
N ARG A 124 9.21 -7.85 16.11
CA ARG A 124 9.85 -8.06 14.81
C ARG A 124 9.59 -6.86 13.90
N PRO A 125 10.61 -6.34 13.20
CA PRO A 125 10.41 -5.24 12.27
C PRO A 125 9.55 -5.67 11.08
N LEU A 126 8.71 -4.76 10.59
CA LEU A 126 7.92 -5.01 9.38
C LEU A 126 8.82 -4.85 8.14
N HIS A 127 9.11 -5.98 7.48
CA HIS A 127 9.77 -6.03 6.18
C HIS A 127 8.74 -6.02 5.05
N MET A 128 9.02 -5.25 3.99
CA MET A 128 8.08 -5.01 2.92
C MET A 128 8.70 -5.24 1.56
N LEU A 129 8.02 -6.02 0.70
CA LEU A 129 8.53 -6.38 -0.62
C LEU A 129 7.85 -5.57 -1.75
N LEU A 130 8.67 -4.75 -2.41
CA LEU A 130 8.56 -4.20 -3.77
C LEU A 130 8.46 -5.21 -4.93
N ARG A 131 7.46 -5.14 -5.82
CA ARG A 131 7.59 -5.66 -7.20
C ARG A 131 7.48 -4.51 -8.20
N ARG A 132 8.43 -4.40 -9.13
CA ARG A 132 8.40 -3.39 -10.21
C ARG A 132 8.74 -4.02 -11.58
N PRO A 133 7.92 -3.76 -12.63
CA PRO A 133 8.31 -3.87 -14.04
C PRO A 133 8.91 -2.52 -14.55
N ASP A 134 9.91 -2.57 -15.43
CA ASP A 134 10.88 -1.50 -15.75
C ASP A 134 10.34 -0.27 -16.54
N VAL A 135 10.83 0.99 -16.29
CA VAL A 135 10.75 2.20 -17.20
C VAL A 135 11.83 3.28 -16.87
N GLY A 136 12.33 4.01 -17.90
CA GLY A 136 13.49 4.93 -17.84
C GLY A 136 13.32 6.41 -18.30
N VAL A 137 14.31 7.22 -17.89
CA VAL A 137 14.76 8.55 -18.38
C VAL A 137 16.28 8.60 -18.13
N VAL A 138 17.09 9.20 -19.02
CA VAL A 138 18.58 9.19 -18.93
C VAL A 138 19.14 10.54 -18.46
N SER A 139 19.84 10.55 -17.33
CA SER A 139 20.74 11.62 -16.86
C SER A 139 22.15 11.04 -16.63
N HIS A 140 23.19 11.90 -16.61
CA HIS A 140 24.58 11.47 -16.37
C HIS A 140 25.10 12.03 -15.03
N ASP A 141 25.47 11.13 -14.12
CA ASP A 141 26.09 11.42 -12.83
C ASP A 141 27.29 10.47 -12.61
N VAL A 142 28.33 10.92 -11.90
CA VAL A 142 29.52 10.12 -11.58
C VAL A 142 29.55 9.80 -10.09
N HIS A 143 29.56 8.52 -9.74
CA HIS A 143 29.60 8.02 -8.36
C HIS A 143 30.80 7.08 -8.15
N TYR A 144 31.42 7.15 -6.97
CA TYR A 144 32.51 6.26 -6.56
C TYR A 144 31.97 5.18 -5.60
N TYR A 145 32.40 3.93 -5.78
CA TYR A 145 31.96 2.79 -4.97
C TYR A 145 33.16 2.03 -4.42
N VAL A 146 32.98 1.39 -3.25
CA VAL A 146 33.98 0.51 -2.61
C VAL A 146 33.35 -0.85 -2.40
N THR A 147 34.06 -1.93 -2.74
CA THR A 147 33.61 -3.31 -2.58
C THR A 147 34.72 -4.17 -2.00
N SER A 148 34.35 -5.21 -1.25
CA SER A 148 35.27 -6.24 -0.75
C SER A 148 35.38 -7.45 -1.67
N LEU A 149 34.78 -7.38 -2.87
CA LEU A 149 34.85 -8.44 -3.87
C LEU A 149 36.24 -8.48 -4.51
N ASP A 150 36.71 -9.69 -4.81
CA ASP A 150 37.98 -9.92 -5.50
C ASP A 150 37.93 -9.29 -6.91
N PRO A 151 38.85 -8.35 -7.26
CA PRO A 151 38.89 -7.69 -8.55
C PRO A 151 38.98 -8.64 -9.75
N ASP A 152 39.58 -9.81 -9.57
CA ASP A 152 39.74 -10.81 -10.64
C ASP A 152 38.49 -11.68 -10.84
N ALA A 153 37.56 -11.65 -9.87
CA ALA A 153 36.33 -12.44 -9.87
C ALA A 153 35.09 -11.68 -10.36
N VAL A 154 35.19 -10.35 -10.57
CA VAL A 154 34.03 -9.51 -10.92
C VAL A 154 34.38 -8.49 -11.99
N THR A 155 33.47 -8.29 -12.95
CA THR A 155 33.65 -7.27 -13.98
C THR A 155 33.04 -5.94 -13.57
N ALA A 156 33.49 -4.85 -14.18
CA ALA A 156 32.86 -3.53 -14.02
C ALA A 156 31.38 -3.53 -14.42
N ALA A 157 30.99 -4.37 -15.40
CA ALA A 157 29.61 -4.52 -15.82
C ALA A 157 28.75 -5.22 -14.74
N ASP A 158 29.29 -6.23 -14.06
CA ASP A 158 28.60 -6.90 -12.95
C ASP A 158 28.41 -5.95 -11.77
N LEU A 159 29.46 -5.21 -11.39
CA LEU A 159 29.39 -4.18 -10.35
C LEU A 159 28.36 -3.10 -10.69
N LEU A 160 28.38 -2.59 -11.93
CA LEU A 160 27.41 -1.59 -12.40
C LEU A 160 25.99 -2.15 -12.38
N ARG A 161 25.78 -3.42 -12.76
CA ARG A 161 24.47 -4.08 -12.71
C ARG A 161 23.97 -4.20 -11.28
N TRP A 162 24.80 -4.63 -10.33
CA TRP A 162 24.41 -4.77 -8.92
C TRP A 162 24.15 -3.41 -8.27
N VAL A 163 25.01 -2.43 -8.53
CA VAL A 163 24.82 -1.04 -8.07
C VAL A 163 23.52 -0.48 -8.62
N ARG A 164 23.25 -0.62 -9.93
CA ARG A 164 21.98 -0.17 -10.53
C ARG A 164 20.78 -0.90 -9.93
N GLY A 165 20.87 -2.21 -9.71
CA GLY A 165 19.84 -2.98 -9.02
C GLY A 165 19.61 -2.51 -7.58
N HIS A 166 20.67 -2.12 -6.87
CA HIS A 166 20.57 -1.58 -5.52
C HIS A 166 19.98 -0.16 -5.48
N TRP A 167 20.32 0.74 -6.42
CA TRP A 167 19.76 2.10 -6.43
C TRP A 167 18.32 2.18 -6.94
N GLN A 168 17.85 1.18 -7.70
CA GLN A 168 16.43 1.07 -8.05
C GLN A 168 15.54 0.99 -6.80
N ILE A 169 16.06 0.53 -5.67
CA ILE A 169 15.39 0.42 -4.37
C ILE A 169 15.01 1.81 -3.84
N GLU A 170 16.00 2.71 -3.79
CA GLU A 170 15.80 4.04 -3.24
C GLU A 170 14.81 4.84 -4.09
N ASN A 171 14.90 4.72 -5.42
CA ASN A 171 14.02 5.42 -6.35
C ASN A 171 12.62 4.78 -6.49
N SER A 172 12.47 3.47 -6.30
CA SER A 172 11.20 2.76 -6.54
C SER A 172 10.36 2.52 -5.28
N LEU A 173 10.99 2.44 -4.12
CA LEU A 173 10.32 2.06 -2.88
C LEU A 173 10.50 3.13 -1.80
N HIS A 174 11.74 3.52 -1.49
CA HIS A 174 11.99 4.50 -0.42
C HIS A 174 11.47 5.88 -0.78
N PHE A 175 11.86 6.45 -1.93
CA PHE A 175 11.42 7.78 -2.34
C PHE A 175 9.90 7.88 -2.49
N LEU A 176 9.27 6.87 -3.08
CA LEU A 176 7.81 6.81 -3.23
C LEU A 176 7.11 6.85 -1.88
N LYS A 177 7.63 6.16 -0.88
CA LYS A 177 7.06 6.17 0.47
C LYS A 177 7.41 7.40 1.27
N ASP A 178 8.68 7.78 1.31
CA ASP A 178 9.21 8.81 2.21
C ASP A 178 8.93 10.21 1.69
N ARG A 179 8.94 10.40 0.36
CA ARG A 179 8.68 11.71 -0.27
C ARG A 179 7.29 11.82 -0.84
N TRP A 180 6.81 10.81 -1.57
CA TRP A 180 5.50 10.92 -2.21
C TRP A 180 4.40 10.58 -1.21
N TRP A 181 4.40 9.42 -0.57
CA TRP A 181 3.43 9.07 0.47
C TRP A 181 3.79 9.64 1.85
N ASP A 182 4.91 10.36 1.95
CA ASP A 182 5.33 11.10 3.13
C ASP A 182 5.34 10.25 4.43
N GLU A 183 5.53 8.94 4.31
CA GLU A 183 5.38 7.92 5.37
C GLU A 183 6.04 8.34 6.70
N ASP A 184 7.23 8.93 6.63
CA ASP A 184 8.01 9.39 7.79
C ASP A 184 7.35 10.52 8.61
N ARG A 185 6.50 11.35 7.99
CA ARG A 185 5.77 12.40 8.72
C ARG A 185 4.48 11.89 9.35
N HIS A 186 4.11 10.63 9.10
CA HIS A 186 2.93 10.05 9.72
C HIS A 186 3.20 9.73 11.19
N HIS A 187 2.80 10.65 12.07
CA HIS A 187 2.88 10.45 13.50
C HIS A 187 1.55 9.93 14.04
N THR A 188 1.53 8.65 14.41
CA THR A 188 0.43 8.07 15.18
C THR A 188 0.84 7.84 16.62
N ARG A 189 -0.04 8.22 17.56
CA ARG A 189 0.17 8.01 19.00
C ARG A 189 -0.53 6.76 19.53
N ARG A 190 -1.35 6.11 18.70
CA ARG A 190 -2.11 4.92 19.10
C ARG A 190 -1.26 3.68 18.85
N PRO A 191 -0.99 2.84 19.86
CA PRO A 191 -0.26 1.59 19.67
C PRO A 191 -0.95 0.68 18.62
N GLY A 192 -0.16 -0.08 17.86
CA GLY A 192 -0.63 -1.07 16.89
C GLY A 192 -1.02 -0.53 15.50
N ILE A 193 -1.46 0.73 15.40
CA ILE A 193 -1.96 1.28 14.14
C ILE A 193 -0.86 1.54 13.10
N SER A 194 0.38 1.85 13.54
CA SER A 194 1.49 2.17 12.63
C SER A 194 1.81 1.00 11.69
N ALA A 195 1.78 -0.23 12.19
CA ALA A 195 2.08 -1.42 11.40
C ALA A 195 1.01 -1.69 10.33
N VAL A 196 -0.26 -1.51 10.69
CA VAL A 196 -1.39 -1.68 9.78
C VAL A 196 -1.39 -0.59 8.71
N MET A 197 -1.14 0.66 9.08
CA MET A 197 -1.03 1.77 8.13
C MET A 197 0.13 1.57 7.15
N ALA A 198 1.29 1.12 7.63
CA ALA A 198 2.41 0.76 6.77
C ALA A 198 2.04 -0.38 5.80
N GLY A 199 1.34 -1.41 6.29
CA GLY A 199 0.80 -2.51 5.48
C GLY A 199 -0.13 -2.03 4.37
N LEU A 200 -1.16 -1.25 4.73
CA LEU A 200 -2.13 -0.66 3.80
C LEU A 200 -1.46 0.27 2.77
N ASN A 201 -0.43 1.01 3.17
CA ASN A 201 0.36 1.84 2.26
C ASN A 201 1.06 0.98 1.19
N SER A 202 1.69 -0.14 1.58
CA SER A 202 2.28 -1.10 0.63
C SER A 202 1.25 -1.64 -0.35
N ILE A 203 0.07 -1.99 0.16
CA ILE A 203 -1.03 -2.52 -0.64
C ILE A 203 -1.48 -1.47 -1.65
N ALA A 204 -1.70 -0.23 -1.21
CA ALA A 204 -2.07 0.88 -2.09
C ALA A 204 -1.03 1.14 -3.19
N LEU A 205 0.27 1.15 -2.84
CA LEU A 205 1.35 1.29 -3.82
C LEU A 205 1.40 0.12 -4.81
N SER A 206 1.14 -1.10 -4.34
CA SER A 206 1.08 -2.29 -5.19
C SER A 206 -0.08 -2.20 -6.17
N ILE A 207 -1.27 -1.81 -5.69
CA ILE A 207 -2.46 -1.58 -6.52
C ILE A 207 -2.16 -0.54 -7.59
N HIS A 208 -1.59 0.62 -7.22
CA HIS A 208 -1.20 1.65 -8.18
C HIS A 208 -0.26 1.10 -9.26
N ARG A 209 0.71 0.26 -8.91
CA ARG A 209 1.63 -0.34 -9.89
C ARG A 209 0.97 -1.36 -10.81
N LEU A 210 -0.09 -2.02 -10.34
CA LEU A 210 -0.86 -2.98 -11.13
C LEU A 210 -1.88 -2.29 -12.03
N SER A 211 -2.42 -1.14 -11.61
CA SER A 211 -3.51 -0.44 -12.30
C SER A 211 -3.05 0.74 -13.16
N SER A 212 -1.81 1.23 -13.01
CA SER A 212 -1.34 2.41 -13.75
C SER A 212 -0.81 2.02 -15.12
N ASP A 213 -1.25 2.75 -16.15
CA ASP A 213 -0.57 2.78 -17.45
C ASP A 213 0.87 3.26 -17.27
N SER A 214 1.82 2.60 -17.96
CA SER A 214 3.26 2.78 -17.76
C SER A 214 3.78 4.22 -17.93
N GLU A 215 2.98 5.10 -18.54
CA GLU A 215 3.33 6.49 -18.84
C GLU A 215 3.01 7.48 -17.70
N GLN A 216 2.08 7.17 -16.78
CA GLN A 216 1.72 8.09 -15.70
C GLN A 216 2.44 7.77 -14.38
N PRO A 217 3.00 8.78 -13.68
CA PRO A 217 3.60 8.56 -12.38
C PRO A 217 2.53 8.20 -11.34
N VAL A 218 2.83 7.23 -10.46
CA VAL A 218 1.93 6.73 -9.39
C VAL A 218 1.30 7.85 -8.55
N ARG A 219 2.02 8.95 -8.31
CA ARG A 219 1.48 10.11 -7.59
C ARG A 219 0.31 10.77 -8.31
N ALA A 220 0.36 10.91 -9.64
CA ALA A 220 -0.72 11.51 -10.41
C ALA A 220 -2.00 10.68 -10.32
N SER A 221 -1.88 9.35 -10.38
CA SER A 221 -3.00 8.44 -10.15
C SER A 221 -3.62 8.65 -8.75
N ALA A 222 -2.80 8.72 -7.71
CA ALA A 222 -3.30 8.95 -6.36
C ALA A 222 -3.94 10.33 -6.17
N ASP A 223 -3.39 11.39 -6.78
CA ASP A 223 -3.97 12.74 -6.73
C ASP A 223 -5.35 12.77 -7.45
N GLN A 224 -5.51 11.99 -8.54
CA GLN A 224 -6.82 11.80 -9.18
C GLN A 224 -7.82 11.05 -8.28
N ILE A 225 -7.39 10.03 -7.55
CA ILE A 225 -8.25 9.32 -6.58
C ILE A 225 -8.61 10.25 -5.41
N ALA A 226 -7.68 11.08 -4.94
CA ALA A 226 -7.96 12.05 -3.89
C ALA A 226 -9.01 13.09 -4.31
N TRP A 227 -8.96 13.51 -5.57
CA TRP A 227 -9.97 14.40 -6.17
C TRP A 227 -11.31 13.70 -6.41
N GLN A 228 -11.27 12.44 -6.88
CA GLN A 228 -12.45 11.65 -7.20
C GLN A 228 -12.34 10.24 -6.61
N PRO A 229 -12.76 10.05 -5.33
CA PRO A 229 -12.63 8.77 -4.62
C PRO A 229 -13.30 7.59 -5.32
N SER A 230 -14.33 7.83 -6.13
CA SER A 230 -15.01 6.80 -6.92
C SER A 230 -14.07 6.08 -7.90
N LYS A 231 -12.98 6.71 -8.38
CA LYS A 231 -11.94 6.03 -9.17
C LYS A 231 -11.21 4.94 -8.36
N GLY A 232 -10.85 5.25 -7.12
CA GLY A 232 -10.23 4.27 -6.23
C GLY A 232 -11.18 3.14 -5.87
N LEU A 233 -12.46 3.48 -5.64
CA LEU A 233 -13.50 2.49 -5.40
C LEU A 233 -13.69 1.53 -6.58
N GLN A 234 -13.67 2.02 -7.82
CA GLN A 234 -13.73 1.18 -9.03
C GLN A 234 -12.59 0.16 -9.08
N ILE A 235 -11.37 0.57 -8.73
CA ILE A 235 -10.23 -0.35 -8.65
C ILE A 235 -10.45 -1.44 -7.60
N MET A 236 -11.08 -1.10 -6.48
CA MET A 236 -11.36 -2.08 -5.41
C MET A 236 -12.55 -3.02 -5.73
N LEU A 237 -13.41 -2.62 -6.67
CA LEU A 237 -14.57 -3.40 -7.13
C LEU A 237 -14.27 -4.28 -8.34
N ALA A 238 -13.22 -3.97 -9.09
CA ALA A 238 -12.69 -4.79 -10.17
C ALA A 238 -12.12 -6.12 -9.64
#